data_AF-A0A6N6WTC2-F1
#
_entry.id   AF-A0A6N6WTC2-F1
#
_cell.length_a   1.000
_cell.length_b   1.000
_cell.length_c   1.000
_cell.angle_alpha   90.00
_cell.angle_beta   90.00
_cell.angle_gamma   90.00
#
_symmetry.space_group_name_H-M   'P 1'
#
loop_
_entity.id
_entity.type
_entity.pdbx_description
1 polymer ?
#
loop_
_entity_poly.entity_id
_entity_poly.type
_entity_poly.pdbx_seq_one_letter_code
_entity_poly.pdbx_strand_id
1 'polypeptide(L)'
;MRKITQAISAVCLLFALNSSAVALASSPSPLNPGTNVARLAEQAPIHWVSVAQIENSLAGRPPMAVGFDIADTVLFSSPGFW
;
A
#
# COMPACT_ATOMS: atom_id res chain seq x y z
N MET A 1 8.02 -45.69 -17.15
CA MET A 1 7.06 -44.62 -16.82
C MET A 1 7.42 -43.94 -15.50
N ARG A 2 7.29 -44.59 -14.33
CA ARG A 2 7.55 -43.99 -12.99
C ARG A 2 8.91 -43.30 -12.83
N LYS A 3 10.00 -43.96 -13.27
CA LYS A 3 11.37 -43.41 -13.13
C LYS A 3 11.60 -42.16 -14.00
N ILE A 4 10.92 -42.05 -15.13
CA ILE A 4 11.03 -40.90 -16.04
C ILE A 4 10.31 -39.70 -15.43
N THR A 5 9.10 -39.91 -14.89
CA THR A 5 8.36 -38.87 -14.16
C THR A 5 9.15 -38.34 -12.97
N GLN A 6 9.78 -39.22 -12.20
CA GLN A 6 10.61 -38.83 -11.05
C GLN A 6 11.84 -38.01 -11.47
N ALA A 7 12.50 -38.40 -12.57
CA ALA A 7 13.65 -37.66 -13.09
C ALA A 7 13.23 -36.25 -13.56
N ILE A 8 12.11 -36.12 -14.27
CA ILE A 8 11.58 -34.83 -14.71
C ILE A 8 11.21 -33.97 -13.50
N SER A 9 10.51 -34.52 -12.51
CA SER A 9 10.18 -33.78 -11.27
C SER A 9 11.43 -33.31 -10.51
N ALA A 10 12.48 -34.12 -10.44
CA ALA A 10 13.74 -33.73 -9.81
C ALA A 10 14.42 -32.58 -10.57
N VAL A 11 14.42 -32.63 -11.91
CA VAL A 11 14.97 -31.56 -12.75
C VAL A 11 14.17 -30.26 -12.57
N CYS A 12 12.83 -30.33 -12.58
CA CYS A 12 11.99 -29.16 -12.33
C CYS A 12 12.23 -28.56 -10.93
N LEU A 13 12.39 -29.40 -9.91
CA LEU A 13 12.66 -28.95 -8.55
C LEU A 13 14.03 -28.27 -8.43
N LEU A 14 15.06 -28.81 -9.08
CA LEU A 14 16.40 -28.22 -9.14
C LEU A 14 16.40 -26.85 -9.85
N PHE A 15 15.56 -26.69 -10.88
CA PHE A 15 15.41 -25.42 -11.60
C PHE A 15 14.66 -24.38 -10.76
N ALA A 16 13.60 -24.79 -10.07
CA ALA A 16 12.83 -23.91 -9.18
C ALA A 16 13.67 -23.43 -7.98
N LEU A 17 14.50 -24.30 -7.41
CA LEU A 17 15.38 -23.98 -6.29
C LEU A 17 16.62 -23.15 -6.68
N ASN A 18 16.99 -23.10 -7.97
CA ASN A 18 18.11 -22.29 -8.47
C ASN A 18 17.70 -20.87 -8.90
N SER A 19 16.45 -20.48 -8.68
CA SER A 19 16.00 -19.13 -9.00
C SER A 19 16.39 -18.17 -7.89
N SER A 20 17.53 -17.49 -8.06
CA SER A 20 17.91 -16.37 -7.22
C SER A 20 16.90 -15.24 -7.41
N ALA A 21 16.18 -14.88 -6.35
CA ALA A 21 15.36 -13.68 -6.34
C ALA A 21 16.29 -12.46 -6.41
N VAL A 22 16.46 -11.90 -7.60
CA VAL A 22 17.16 -10.63 -7.76
C VAL A 22 16.17 -9.54 -7.36
N ALA A 23 16.41 -8.91 -6.20
CA ALA A 23 15.68 -7.72 -5.83
C ALA A 23 15.91 -6.66 -6.92
N LEU A 24 14.84 -6.22 -7.58
CA LEU A 24 14.93 -5.18 -8.58
C LEU A 24 15.36 -3.89 -7.86
N ALA A 25 16.62 -3.49 -8.03
CA ALA A 25 17.09 -2.23 -7.48
C ALA A 25 16.29 -1.09 -8.10
N SER A 26 15.74 -0.20 -7.28
CA SER A 26 15.07 1.00 -7.76
C SER A 26 16.03 1.82 -8.60
N SER A 27 15.59 2.23 -9.80
CA SER A 27 16.36 3.15 -10.64
C SER A 27 16.73 4.41 -9.85
N PRO A 28 17.97 4.91 -9.96
CA PRO A 28 18.39 6.11 -9.25
C PRO A 28 17.59 7.32 -9.73
N SER A 29 17.12 8.15 -8.80
CA SER A 29 16.49 9.43 -9.12
C SER A 29 17.50 10.41 -9.73
N PRO A 30 17.06 11.37 -10.57
CA PRO A 30 17.95 12.41 -11.11
C PRO A 30 18.65 13.22 -10.01
N LEU A 31 19.92 13.59 -10.24
CA LEU A 31 20.73 14.37 -9.28
C LEU A 31 20.11 15.74 -8.94
N ASN A 32 19.52 16.40 -9.93
CA ASN A 32 18.83 17.68 -9.78
C ASN A 32 17.44 17.57 -10.43
N PRO A 33 16.42 17.05 -9.72
CA PRO A 33 15.12 16.76 -10.32
C PRO A 33 14.34 18.02 -10.74
N GLY A 34 14.59 19.16 -10.08
CA GLY A 34 13.85 20.40 -10.32
C GLY A 34 12.33 20.26 -10.08
N THR A 35 11.59 21.34 -10.31
CA THR A 35 10.12 21.31 -10.37
C THR A 35 9.60 22.52 -11.14
N ASN A 36 8.29 22.61 -11.36
CA ASN A 36 7.64 23.75 -11.97
C ASN A 36 6.37 24.14 -11.18
N VAL A 37 5.81 25.31 -11.48
CA VAL A 37 4.63 25.82 -10.76
C VAL A 37 3.40 24.93 -10.95
N ALA A 38 3.26 24.24 -12.08
CA ALA A 38 2.15 23.32 -12.31
C ALA A 38 2.21 22.13 -11.34
N ARG A 39 3.38 21.53 -11.13
CA ARG A 39 3.58 20.45 -10.14
C ARG A 39 3.42 20.94 -8.70
N LEU A 40 3.81 22.18 -8.40
CA LEU A 40 3.63 22.76 -7.08
C LEU A 40 2.15 23.06 -6.76
N ALA A 41 1.38 23.46 -7.77
CA ALA A 41 -0.04 23.78 -7.65
C ALA A 41 -0.96 22.59 -7.95
N GLU A 42 -0.39 21.43 -8.31
CA GLU A 42 -1.15 20.22 -8.60
C GLU A 42 -1.93 19.82 -7.35
N GLN A 43 -3.24 19.60 -7.50
CA GLN A 43 -4.12 19.11 -6.46
C GLN A 43 -4.79 17.84 -6.97
N ALA A 44 -4.68 16.75 -6.21
CA ALA A 44 -5.45 15.56 -6.49
C ALA A 44 -6.96 15.87 -6.30
N PRO A 45 -7.87 15.24 -7.08
CA PRO A 45 -9.31 15.46 -6.98
C PRO A 45 -9.90 14.76 -5.75
N ILE A 46 -9.47 15.18 -4.55
CA ILE A 46 -9.87 14.62 -3.26
C ILE A 46 -10.97 15.49 -2.66
N HIS A 47 -12.04 14.85 -2.19
CA HIS A 47 -13.08 15.51 -1.41
C HIS A 47 -12.63 15.65 0.04
N TRP A 48 -11.81 16.66 0.31
CA TRP A 48 -11.36 16.99 1.66
C TRP A 48 -12.52 17.55 2.50
N VAL A 49 -12.72 16.98 3.69
CA VAL A 49 -13.72 17.44 4.66
C VAL A 49 -13.09 17.64 6.04
N SER A 50 -13.57 18.62 6.77
CA SER A 50 -13.22 18.85 8.18
C SER A 50 -14.23 18.19 9.12
N VAL A 51 -13.84 18.02 10.39
CA VAL A 51 -14.76 17.53 11.44
C VAL A 51 -15.99 18.43 11.56
N ALA A 52 -15.82 19.76 11.50
CA ALA A 52 -16.93 20.70 11.58
C ALA A 52 -17.89 20.57 10.39
N GLN A 53 -17.39 20.28 9.18
CA GLN A 53 -18.24 20.02 8.01
C GLN A 53 -19.02 18.70 8.16
N ILE A 54 -18.39 17.66 8.72
CA ILE A 54 -19.07 16.40 9.01
C ILE A 54 -20.18 16.63 10.04
N GLU A 55 -19.90 17.30 11.15
CA GLU A 55 -20.89 17.63 12.18
C GLU A 55 -22.06 18.44 11.59
N ASN A 56 -21.77 19.47 10.82
CA ASN A 56 -22.78 20.30 10.17
C ASN A 56 -23.67 19.48 9.20
N SER A 57 -23.08 18.55 8.45
CA SER A 57 -23.83 17.67 7.53
C SER A 57 -24.81 16.72 8.24
N LEU A 58 -24.64 16.53 9.55
CA LEU A 58 -25.46 15.66 10.39
C LEU A 58 -26.38 16.45 11.33
N ALA A 59 -26.41 17.79 11.24
CA ALA A 59 -27.24 18.63 12.09
C ALA A 59 -28.72 18.22 12.03
N GLY A 60 -29.35 18.05 13.21
CA GLY A 60 -30.75 17.65 13.34
C GLY A 60 -31.02 16.15 13.16
N ARG A 61 -30.00 15.32 12.87
CA ARG A 61 -30.15 13.87 12.85
C ARG A 61 -30.26 13.31 14.27
N PRO A 62 -31.12 12.30 14.52
CA PRO A 62 -31.19 11.65 15.83
C PRO A 62 -29.91 10.87 16.13
N PRO A 63 -29.67 10.48 17.40
CA PRO A 63 -28.55 9.62 17.76
C PRO A 63 -28.51 8.34 16.90
N MET A 64 -27.31 7.96 16.48
CA MET A 64 -27.07 6.78 15.66
C MET A 64 -25.74 6.12 16.04
N ALA A 65 -25.62 4.83 15.77
CA ALA A 65 -24.35 4.13 15.89
C ALA A 65 -23.40 4.52 14.75
N VAL A 66 -22.12 4.74 15.07
CA VAL A 66 -21.03 4.97 14.11
C VAL A 66 -19.83 4.10 14.48
N GLY A 67 -18.99 3.79 13.51
CA GLY A 67 -17.81 2.93 13.69
C GLY A 67 -16.51 3.67 13.37
N PHE A 68 -15.44 3.26 14.04
CA PHE A 68 -14.08 3.70 13.78
C PHE A 68 -13.18 2.48 13.64
N ASP A 69 -12.31 2.49 12.64
CA ASP A 69 -11.16 1.59 12.63
C ASP A 69 -10.17 1.96 13.76
N ILE A 70 -9.26 1.05 14.12
CA ILE A 70 -8.35 1.20 15.25
C ILE A 70 -6.97 1.66 14.80
N ALA A 71 -6.29 0.85 13.99
CA ALA A 71 -4.88 1.02 13.69
C ALA A 71 -4.64 2.22 12.75
N ASP A 72 -3.85 3.18 13.22
CA ASP A 72 -3.51 4.44 12.53
C ASP A 72 -4.72 5.30 12.13
N THR A 73 -5.89 4.99 12.71
CA THR A 73 -7.12 5.80 12.63
C THR A 73 -7.37 6.51 13.96
N VAL A 74 -7.44 5.76 15.08
CA VAL A 74 -7.60 6.33 16.44
C VAL A 74 -6.42 6.05 17.35
N LEU A 75 -5.58 5.07 17.02
CA LEU A 75 -4.32 4.78 17.71
C LEU A 75 -3.17 4.78 16.72
N PHE A 76 -2.17 5.62 16.96
CA PHE A 76 -0.87 5.47 16.32
C PHE A 76 -0.22 4.20 16.88
N SER A 77 -0.38 3.10 16.14
CA SER A 77 -0.22 1.75 16.70
C SER A 77 0.99 1.02 16.15
N SER A 78 1.60 1.55 15.08
CA SER A 78 2.84 1.07 14.47
C SER A 78 3.92 0.61 15.47
N PRO A 79 4.18 1.28 16.62
CA PRO A 79 5.18 0.81 17.59
C PRO A 79 4.94 -0.62 18.13
N GLY A 80 3.70 -1.09 18.18
CA GLY A 80 3.34 -2.41 18.72
C GLY A 80 3.32 -3.55 17.70
N PHE A 81 3.54 -3.28 16.41
CA PHE A 81 3.42 -4.25 15.31
C PHE A 81 4.76 -4.63 14.66
N TRP A 82 5.89 -4.28 15.29
CA TRP A 82 7.23 -4.63 14.84
C TRP A 82 7.67 -6.03 15.27
#